data_AF-A0A8S2XSN6-F1
#
_entry.id   AF-A0A8S2XSN6-F1
#
_cell.length_a   1.000
_cell.length_b   1.000
_cell.length_c   1.000
_cell.angle_alpha   90.00
_cell.angle_beta   90.00
_cell.angle_gamma   90.00
#
_symmetry.space_group_name_H-M   'P 1'
#
loop_
_entity.id
_entity.type
_entity.pdbx_description
1 polymer ?
#
loop_
_entity_poly.entity_id
_entity_poly.type
_entity_poly.pdbx_seq_one_letter_code
_entity_poly.pdbx_strand_id
1 'polypeptide(L)'
;MALNREQIQDKVLLIFVYLAQKGEKLCENIIKKILNRILTEKDIMLKQEFLSTLGSLIQTHKTDIKLYKDKTEEILINELNSDNTNLQKICISVLRILVKFVQVNSSLLDQVIKIGTGLYCDKTIKDEIYSLFKLMEQDNSELMRIYKAKIELANLDYKSNSELLNKLNAYTSHEDGLLEQNYNQLKNVIDQDFELQNKALEILHLSKSKSKMTDDLIKSIALLYESTNSKEIKNSCLKLLQDANHSGKSLNYKAAEIVNEKILNDKAVEIGQSFSKSNLYSELRTQFQLNDKQIKELLKVFKIKFNILDIQDIEQLVQLSIIYNPFYYDNQSFVFLIEQALLTNKIKEIALTCYCRIIKEKKSKIVEQVLDKLVEIYNENDESSLLPILIESIFYSLKYCQLSERCITVLENNRDHDDGLIRSFSFKGLRMILDNSRFKKSKLFQDWCDSILDSISNAGVQIEKSET
;
A
#
# COMPACT_ATOMS: atom_id res chain seq x y z
N MET A 1 -74.70 -23.76 -23.00
CA MET A 1 -73.35 -23.17 -22.86
C MET A 1 -73.26 -21.96 -23.77
N ALA A 2 -73.41 -20.75 -23.22
CA ALA A 2 -73.14 -19.54 -23.98
C ALA A 2 -71.63 -19.41 -24.14
N LEU A 3 -71.13 -19.41 -25.37
CA LEU A 3 -69.72 -19.12 -25.64
C LEU A 3 -69.42 -17.71 -25.10
N ASN A 4 -68.45 -17.63 -24.17
CA ASN A 4 -68.07 -16.38 -23.54
C ASN A 4 -67.54 -15.41 -24.62
N ARG A 5 -68.05 -14.17 -24.67
CA ARG A 5 -67.68 -13.17 -25.69
C ARG A 5 -66.17 -12.93 -25.75
N GLU A 6 -65.48 -12.99 -24.62
CA GLU A 6 -64.02 -12.87 -24.53
C GLU A 6 -63.31 -14.03 -25.25
N GLN A 7 -63.79 -15.26 -25.08
CA GLN A 7 -63.20 -16.43 -25.76
C GLN A 7 -63.41 -16.41 -27.28
N ILE A 8 -64.53 -15.87 -27.75
CA ILE A 8 -64.74 -15.65 -29.20
C ILE A 8 -63.81 -14.55 -29.70
N GLN A 9 -63.68 -13.45 -28.94
CA GLN A 9 -62.82 -12.33 -29.30
C GLN A 9 -61.34 -12.71 -29.38
N ASP A 10 -60.86 -13.57 -28.48
CA ASP A 10 -59.49 -14.10 -28.51
C ASP A 10 -59.26 -15.01 -29.73
N LYS A 11 -60.22 -15.89 -30.06
CA LYS A 11 -60.13 -16.74 -31.26
C LYS A 11 -60.18 -15.93 -32.57
N VAL A 12 -60.96 -14.85 -32.60
CA VAL A 12 -61.04 -13.94 -33.76
C VAL A 12 -59.74 -13.13 -33.90
N LEU A 13 -59.09 -12.75 -32.81
CA LEU A 13 -57.81 -12.03 -32.86
C LEU A 13 -56.70 -12.90 -33.49
N LEU A 14 -56.70 -14.20 -33.24
CA LEU A 14 -55.76 -15.15 -33.86
C LEU A 14 -55.94 -15.23 -35.40
N ILE A 15 -57.15 -15.04 -35.92
CA ILE A 15 -57.38 -14.96 -37.37
C ILE A 15 -56.67 -13.74 -37.95
N PHE A 16 -56.75 -12.59 -37.28
CA PHE A 16 -56.07 -11.38 -37.72
C PHE A 16 -54.55 -11.48 -37.58
N VAL A 17 -54.05 -12.18 -36.55
CA VAL A 17 -52.64 -12.54 -36.43
C VAL A 17 -52.16 -13.34 -37.64
N TYR A 18 -52.90 -14.38 -38.01
CA TYR A 18 -52.58 -15.18 -39.19
C TYR A 18 -52.58 -14.34 -40.48
N LEU A 19 -53.58 -13.48 -40.67
CA LEU A 19 -53.65 -12.57 -41.82
C LEU A 19 -52.45 -11.61 -41.85
N ALA A 20 -52.06 -11.04 -40.71
CA ALA A 20 -50.87 -10.19 -40.62
C ALA A 20 -49.58 -10.95 -40.97
N GLN A 21 -49.42 -12.20 -40.52
CA GLN A 21 -48.28 -13.04 -40.87
C GLN A 21 -48.23 -13.38 -42.37
N LYS A 22 -49.37 -13.39 -43.05
CA LYS A 22 -49.46 -13.53 -44.52
C LYS A 22 -49.18 -12.24 -45.29
N GLY A 23 -48.96 -11.12 -44.60
CA GLY A 23 -48.69 -9.82 -45.21
C GLY A 23 -49.95 -9.03 -45.59
N GLU A 24 -51.11 -9.42 -45.07
CA GLU A 24 -52.36 -8.69 -45.31
C GLU A 24 -52.41 -7.38 -44.52
N LYS A 25 -52.93 -6.32 -45.16
CA LYS A 25 -53.10 -5.02 -44.49
C LYS A 25 -54.27 -5.07 -43.52
N LEU A 26 -53.96 -4.93 -42.24
CA LEU A 26 -54.95 -4.76 -41.17
C LEU A 26 -55.32 -3.29 -40.94
N CYS A 27 -56.54 -3.03 -40.45
CA CYS A 27 -56.93 -1.70 -40.05
C CYS A 27 -56.33 -1.31 -38.68
N GLU A 28 -56.16 0.00 -38.46
CA GLU A 28 -55.55 0.58 -37.26
C GLU A 28 -56.14 0.04 -35.94
N ASN A 29 -57.46 -0.10 -35.85
CA ASN A 29 -58.13 -0.60 -34.66
C ASN A 29 -57.73 -2.04 -34.31
N ILE A 30 -57.48 -2.87 -35.31
CA ILE A 30 -57.04 -4.25 -35.10
C ILE A 30 -55.56 -4.28 -34.71
N ILE A 31 -54.72 -3.45 -35.34
CA ILE A 31 -53.30 -3.31 -34.98
C ILE A 31 -53.18 -2.89 -33.51
N LYS A 32 -53.90 -1.86 -33.08
CA LYS A 32 -53.93 -1.42 -31.67
C LYS A 32 -54.34 -2.53 -30.71
N LYS A 33 -55.33 -3.35 -31.08
CA LYS A 33 -55.76 -4.51 -30.27
C LYS A 33 -54.66 -5.57 -30.18
N ILE A 34 -53.95 -5.87 -31.27
CA ILE A 34 -52.82 -6.81 -31.27
C ILE A 34 -51.68 -6.28 -30.38
N LEU A 35 -51.29 -5.01 -30.53
CA LEU A 35 -50.23 -4.40 -29.72
C LEU A 35 -50.55 -4.43 -28.22
N ASN A 36 -51.78 -4.07 -27.84
CA ASN A 36 -52.22 -4.14 -26.44
C ASN A 36 -52.28 -5.58 -25.91
N ARG A 37 -52.63 -6.55 -26.77
CA ARG A 37 -52.62 -7.96 -26.39
C ARG A 37 -51.21 -8.46 -26.14
N ILE A 38 -50.21 -8.10 -26.96
CA ILE A 38 -48.81 -8.49 -26.74
C ILE A 38 -48.34 -8.11 -25.34
N LEU A 39 -48.62 -6.88 -24.89
CA LEU A 39 -48.21 -6.39 -23.58
C LEU A 39 -48.86 -7.13 -22.40
N THR A 40 -50.09 -7.59 -22.59
CA THR A 40 -50.90 -8.16 -21.51
C THR A 40 -50.94 -9.69 -21.52
N GLU A 41 -50.48 -10.31 -22.60
CA GLU A 41 -50.45 -11.77 -22.75
C GLU A 41 -49.53 -12.39 -21.70
N LYS A 42 -50.01 -13.47 -21.07
CA LYS A 42 -49.26 -14.23 -20.05
C LYS A 42 -48.79 -15.57 -20.58
N ASP A 43 -49.50 -16.13 -21.57
CA ASP A 43 -49.10 -17.37 -22.21
C ASP A 43 -47.88 -17.13 -23.10
N ILE A 44 -46.78 -17.84 -22.81
CA ILE A 44 -45.49 -17.64 -23.47
C ILE A 44 -45.57 -18.01 -24.96
N MET A 45 -46.31 -19.06 -25.32
CA MET A 45 -46.39 -19.54 -26.70
C MET A 45 -47.21 -18.57 -27.56
N LEU A 46 -48.36 -18.13 -27.05
CA LEU A 46 -49.16 -17.10 -27.70
C LEU A 46 -48.41 -15.77 -27.78
N LYS A 47 -47.68 -15.39 -26.74
CA LYS A 47 -46.84 -14.19 -26.75
C LYS A 47 -45.76 -14.26 -27.83
N GLN A 48 -45.10 -15.40 -28.00
CA GLN A 48 -44.13 -15.61 -29.09
C GLN A 48 -44.79 -15.46 -30.47
N GLU A 49 -45.98 -16.00 -30.65
CA GLU A 49 -46.74 -15.87 -31.90
C GLU A 49 -47.12 -14.41 -32.18
N PHE A 50 -47.63 -13.69 -31.17
CA PHE A 50 -47.96 -12.27 -31.32
C PHE A 50 -46.72 -11.39 -31.57
N LEU A 51 -45.59 -11.66 -30.91
CA LEU A 51 -44.33 -10.94 -31.18
C LEU A 51 -43.77 -11.25 -32.56
N SER A 52 -43.88 -12.49 -33.04
CA SER A 52 -43.48 -12.84 -34.41
C SER A 52 -44.34 -12.11 -35.45
N THR A 53 -45.63 -11.92 -35.12
CA THR A 53 -46.57 -11.16 -35.94
C THR A 53 -46.23 -9.68 -36.00
N LEU A 54 -45.70 -9.12 -34.92
CA LEU A 54 -45.27 -7.72 -34.86
C LEU A 54 -44.27 -7.37 -35.97
N GLY A 55 -43.30 -8.25 -36.24
CA GLY A 55 -42.35 -8.08 -37.34
C GLY A 55 -43.03 -7.98 -38.72
N SER A 56 -44.05 -8.82 -38.95
CA SER A 56 -44.83 -8.83 -40.20
C SER A 56 -45.71 -7.58 -40.34
N LEU A 57 -46.28 -7.10 -39.22
CA LEU A 57 -47.04 -5.86 -39.17
C LEU A 57 -46.19 -4.64 -39.54
N ILE A 58 -44.96 -4.55 -39.00
CA ILE A 58 -44.03 -3.46 -39.31
C ILE A 58 -43.72 -3.41 -40.80
N GLN A 59 -43.45 -4.57 -41.42
CA GLN A 59 -43.13 -4.65 -42.85
C GLN A 59 -44.33 -4.25 -43.73
N THR A 60 -45.52 -4.72 -43.38
CA THR A 60 -46.75 -4.49 -44.14
C THR A 60 -47.24 -3.04 -44.04
N HIS A 61 -47.02 -2.40 -42.88
CA HIS A 61 -47.44 -1.02 -42.57
C HIS A 61 -46.26 -0.05 -42.48
N LYS A 62 -45.21 -0.27 -43.28
CA LYS A 62 -43.97 0.51 -43.26
C LYS A 62 -44.13 2.03 -43.41
N THR A 63 -45.19 2.51 -44.06
CA THR A 63 -45.49 3.95 -44.21
C THR A 63 -46.09 4.57 -42.95
N ASP A 64 -46.82 3.77 -42.17
CA ASP A 64 -47.64 4.23 -41.04
C ASP A 64 -47.03 3.84 -39.68
N ILE A 65 -45.88 3.15 -39.69
CA ILE A 65 -45.21 2.65 -38.49
C ILE A 65 -44.88 3.75 -37.47
N LYS A 66 -44.72 5.02 -37.90
CA LYS A 66 -44.53 6.16 -37.00
C LYS A 66 -45.66 6.32 -35.98
N LEU A 67 -46.90 5.95 -36.34
CA LEU A 67 -48.07 6.01 -35.46
C LEU A 67 -48.03 4.96 -34.33
N TYR A 68 -47.29 3.87 -34.54
CA TYR A 68 -47.22 2.74 -33.61
C TYR A 68 -45.82 2.55 -33.01
N LYS A 69 -44.86 3.43 -33.36
CA LYS A 69 -43.46 3.33 -32.96
C LYS A 69 -43.32 3.21 -31.45
N ASP A 70 -43.83 4.19 -30.70
CA ASP A 70 -43.63 4.26 -29.25
C ASP A 70 -44.17 3.01 -28.53
N LYS A 71 -45.35 2.53 -28.97
CA LYS A 71 -45.95 1.31 -28.42
C LYS A 71 -45.17 0.05 -28.80
N THR A 72 -44.61 0.01 -30.00
CA THR A 72 -43.72 -1.07 -30.46
C THR A 72 -42.43 -1.09 -29.66
N GLU A 73 -41.81 0.07 -29.43
CA GLU A 73 -40.61 0.20 -28.61
C GLU A 73 -40.87 -0.20 -27.15
N GLU A 74 -42.01 0.21 -26.57
CA GLU A 74 -42.44 -0.22 -25.22
C GLU A 74 -42.56 -1.74 -25.11
N ILE A 75 -43.19 -2.40 -26.09
CA ILE A 75 -43.27 -3.86 -26.17
C ILE A 75 -41.87 -4.48 -26.21
N LEU A 76 -41.00 -3.98 -27.09
CA LEU A 76 -39.65 -4.53 -27.24
C LEU A 76 -38.84 -4.38 -25.95
N ILE A 77 -38.90 -3.22 -25.28
CA ILE A 77 -38.20 -3.00 -24.00
C ILE A 77 -38.70 -3.98 -22.93
N ASN A 78 -40.02 -4.13 -22.78
CA ASN A 78 -40.60 -5.02 -21.77
C ASN A 78 -40.18 -6.47 -21.98
N GLU A 79 -40.20 -6.94 -23.21
CA GLU A 79 -39.93 -8.35 -23.52
C GLU A 79 -38.43 -8.66 -23.65
N LEU A 80 -37.59 -7.69 -24.03
CA LEU A 80 -36.12 -7.81 -23.95
C LEU A 80 -35.63 -7.96 -22.50
N ASN A 81 -36.33 -7.35 -21.55
CA ASN A 81 -36.07 -7.50 -20.12
C ASN A 81 -36.58 -8.84 -19.55
N SER A 82 -37.26 -9.68 -20.35
CA SER A 82 -37.65 -11.02 -19.90
C SER A 82 -36.45 -11.95 -19.84
N ASP A 83 -36.47 -12.94 -18.94
CA ASP A 83 -35.43 -13.99 -18.86
C ASP A 83 -35.54 -15.04 -19.98
N ASN A 84 -36.48 -14.87 -20.92
CA ASN A 84 -36.74 -15.84 -21.97
C ASN A 84 -35.93 -15.53 -23.23
N THR A 85 -34.89 -16.33 -23.47
CA THR A 85 -33.98 -16.22 -24.63
C THR A 85 -34.73 -16.23 -25.98
N ASN A 86 -35.81 -17.00 -26.10
CA ASN A 86 -36.59 -17.03 -27.34
C ASN A 86 -37.37 -15.72 -27.56
N LEU A 87 -37.95 -15.14 -26.50
CA LEU A 87 -38.60 -13.83 -26.58
C LEU A 87 -37.58 -12.75 -26.95
N GLN A 88 -36.43 -12.72 -26.28
CA GLN A 88 -35.34 -11.78 -26.59
C GLN A 88 -34.91 -11.88 -28.07
N LYS A 89 -34.73 -13.11 -28.59
CA LYS A 89 -34.35 -13.35 -29.98
C LYS A 89 -35.40 -12.83 -30.97
N ILE A 90 -36.69 -13.10 -30.71
CA ILE A 90 -37.78 -12.56 -31.54
C ILE A 90 -37.77 -11.02 -31.48
N CYS A 91 -37.63 -10.43 -30.30
CA CYS A 91 -37.57 -8.98 -30.13
C CYS A 91 -36.40 -8.34 -30.90
N ILE A 92 -35.21 -8.94 -30.89
CA ILE A 92 -34.05 -8.45 -31.66
C ILE A 92 -34.31 -8.54 -33.17
N SER A 93 -34.93 -9.64 -33.63
CA SER A 93 -35.34 -9.78 -35.04
C SER A 93 -36.38 -8.72 -35.44
N VAL A 94 -37.38 -8.47 -34.59
CA VAL A 94 -38.38 -7.41 -34.80
C VAL A 94 -37.73 -6.04 -34.81
N LEU A 95 -36.79 -5.76 -33.90
CA LEU A 95 -36.04 -4.52 -33.85
C LEU A 95 -35.23 -4.30 -35.14
N ARG A 96 -34.57 -5.34 -35.66
CA ARG A 96 -33.84 -5.29 -36.93
C ARG A 96 -34.72 -4.94 -38.13
N ILE A 97 -36.00 -5.27 -38.06
CA ILE A 97 -36.99 -4.82 -39.06
C ILE A 97 -37.35 -3.36 -38.80
N LEU A 98 -37.64 -2.99 -37.55
CA LEU A 98 -38.05 -1.64 -37.15
C LEU A 98 -37.04 -0.55 -37.54
N VAL A 99 -35.75 -0.78 -37.26
CA VAL A 99 -34.67 0.20 -37.52
C VAL A 99 -34.52 0.56 -39.00
N LYS A 100 -35.03 -0.25 -39.93
CA LYS A 100 -35.01 0.05 -41.37
C LYS A 100 -35.98 1.16 -41.77
N PHE A 101 -36.99 1.43 -40.94
CA PHE A 101 -38.10 2.31 -41.28
C PHE A 101 -38.18 3.53 -40.35
N VAL A 102 -37.70 3.42 -39.11
CA VAL A 102 -37.73 4.50 -38.12
C VAL A 102 -36.44 4.55 -37.30
N GLN A 103 -36.06 5.76 -36.91
CA GLN A 103 -35.04 5.96 -35.89
C GLN A 103 -35.59 5.48 -34.55
N VAL A 104 -34.86 4.59 -33.88
CA VAL A 104 -35.27 3.99 -32.61
C VAL A 104 -34.74 4.76 -31.39
N ASN A 105 -35.46 4.66 -30.28
CA ASN A 105 -35.08 5.28 -29.01
C ASN A 105 -33.73 4.72 -28.48
N SER A 106 -32.89 5.59 -27.92
CA SER A 106 -31.62 5.21 -27.29
C SER A 106 -31.83 4.24 -26.13
N SER A 107 -32.92 4.36 -25.38
CA SER A 107 -33.22 3.46 -24.25
C SER A 107 -33.39 2.00 -24.69
N LEU A 108 -33.98 1.77 -25.88
CA LEU A 108 -34.12 0.43 -26.44
C LEU A 108 -32.75 -0.13 -26.87
N LEU A 109 -31.90 0.72 -27.47
CA LEU A 109 -30.54 0.34 -27.85
C LEU A 109 -29.66 0.05 -26.63
N ASP A 110 -29.79 0.82 -25.56
CA ASP A 110 -29.10 0.57 -24.29
C ASP A 110 -29.43 -0.82 -23.74
N GLN A 111 -30.69 -1.24 -23.81
CA GLN A 111 -31.09 -2.59 -23.37
C GLN A 111 -30.49 -3.68 -24.24
N VAL A 112 -30.49 -3.49 -25.56
CA VAL A 112 -29.88 -4.44 -26.50
C VAL A 112 -28.38 -4.55 -26.25
N ILE A 113 -27.70 -3.43 -26.01
CA ILE A 113 -26.28 -3.40 -25.67
C ILE A 113 -26.03 -4.15 -24.36
N LYS A 114 -26.83 -3.88 -23.33
CA LYS A 114 -26.73 -4.57 -22.05
C LYS A 114 -26.83 -6.09 -22.21
N ILE A 115 -27.78 -6.58 -23.02
CA ILE A 115 -27.90 -8.01 -23.34
C ILE A 115 -26.66 -8.49 -24.10
N GLY A 116 -26.28 -7.83 -25.20
CA GLY A 116 -25.17 -8.26 -26.06
C GLY A 116 -23.80 -8.26 -25.37
N THR A 117 -23.58 -7.36 -24.42
CA THR A 117 -22.35 -7.31 -23.60
C THR A 117 -22.40 -8.18 -22.35
N GLY A 118 -23.53 -8.86 -22.09
CA GLY A 118 -23.70 -9.73 -20.95
C GLY A 118 -22.79 -10.96 -21.00
N LEU A 119 -22.23 -11.34 -19.86
CA LEU A 119 -21.34 -12.49 -19.69
C LEU A 119 -21.94 -13.80 -20.21
N TYR A 120 -23.22 -14.03 -19.93
CA TYR A 120 -23.92 -15.27 -20.24
C TYR A 120 -24.87 -15.16 -21.44
N CYS A 121 -24.71 -14.13 -22.27
CA CYS A 121 -25.58 -13.95 -23.43
C CYS A 121 -25.33 -15.06 -24.46
N ASP A 122 -26.43 -15.66 -24.94
CA ASP A 122 -26.41 -16.71 -25.96
C ASP A 122 -25.69 -16.26 -27.23
N LYS A 123 -24.90 -17.15 -27.84
CA LYS A 123 -24.11 -16.83 -29.03
C LYS A 123 -24.99 -16.40 -30.19
N THR A 124 -26.16 -17.03 -30.38
CA THR A 124 -27.06 -16.66 -31.49
C THR A 124 -27.69 -15.29 -31.27
N ILE A 125 -27.97 -14.91 -30.02
CA ILE A 125 -28.40 -13.56 -29.66
C ILE A 125 -27.29 -12.54 -29.92
N LYS A 126 -26.06 -12.84 -29.50
CA LYS A 126 -24.88 -12.00 -29.75
C LYS A 126 -24.66 -11.74 -31.25
N ASP A 127 -24.78 -12.78 -32.08
CA ASP A 127 -24.64 -12.69 -33.53
C ASP A 127 -25.75 -11.83 -34.18
N GLU A 128 -26.99 -11.95 -33.70
CA GLU A 128 -28.11 -11.13 -34.16
C GLU A 128 -27.95 -9.65 -33.76
N ILE A 129 -27.48 -9.38 -32.54
CA ILE A 129 -27.19 -8.02 -32.07
C ILE A 129 -26.05 -7.41 -32.87
N TYR A 130 -24.98 -8.17 -33.12
CA TYR A 130 -23.88 -7.70 -33.95
C TYR A 130 -24.37 -7.37 -35.38
N SER A 131 -25.22 -8.22 -35.95
CA SER A 131 -25.83 -7.98 -37.25
C SER A 131 -26.73 -6.74 -37.28
N LEU A 132 -27.48 -6.47 -36.20
CA LEU A 132 -28.26 -5.25 -36.03
C LEU A 132 -27.37 -4.01 -36.08
N PHE A 133 -26.31 -3.95 -35.30
CA PHE A 133 -25.41 -2.79 -35.27
C PHE A 133 -24.64 -2.59 -36.58
N LYS A 134 -24.31 -3.67 -37.29
CA LYS A 134 -23.74 -3.59 -38.64
C LYS A 134 -24.72 -2.97 -39.65
N LEU A 135 -26.03 -3.22 -39.52
CA LEU A 135 -27.04 -2.61 -40.38
C LEU A 135 -27.23 -1.12 -40.08
N MET A 136 -27.14 -0.74 -38.81
CA MET A 136 -27.31 0.66 -38.36
C MET A 136 -26.07 1.53 -38.65
N GLU A 137 -24.94 0.96 -39.05
CA GLU A 137 -23.70 1.68 -39.39
C GLU A 137 -23.88 2.71 -40.51
N GLN A 138 -24.92 2.57 -41.33
CA GLN A 138 -25.26 3.54 -42.37
C GLN A 138 -25.70 4.90 -41.79
N ASP A 139 -26.21 4.92 -40.55
CA ASP A 139 -26.58 6.12 -39.80
C ASP A 139 -25.41 6.56 -38.90
N ASN A 140 -24.59 7.48 -39.42
CA ASN A 140 -23.26 7.90 -38.95
C ASN A 140 -23.21 8.67 -37.60
N SER A 141 -23.98 8.27 -36.59
CA SER A 141 -23.98 8.94 -35.28
C SER A 141 -22.87 8.43 -34.35
N GLU A 142 -22.33 9.33 -33.52
CA GLU A 142 -21.27 9.04 -32.55
C GLU A 142 -21.68 7.95 -31.54
N LEU A 143 -22.94 7.98 -31.09
CA LEU A 143 -23.53 6.98 -30.19
C LEU A 143 -23.44 5.56 -30.77
N MET A 144 -23.71 5.40 -32.07
CA MET A 144 -23.64 4.09 -32.75
C MET A 144 -22.22 3.55 -32.83
N ARG A 145 -21.21 4.42 -32.98
CA ARG A 145 -19.80 4.00 -32.95
C ARG A 145 -19.43 3.42 -31.60
N ILE A 146 -19.86 4.07 -30.51
CA ILE A 146 -19.60 3.60 -29.13
C ILE A 146 -20.27 2.24 -28.90
N TYR A 147 -21.54 2.10 -29.26
CA TYR A 147 -22.29 0.85 -29.11
C TYR A 147 -21.71 -0.30 -29.93
N LYS A 148 -21.36 -0.05 -31.20
CA LYS A 148 -20.70 -1.03 -32.06
C LYS A 148 -19.40 -1.53 -31.44
N ALA A 149 -18.56 -0.62 -30.97
CA ALA A 149 -17.26 -0.99 -30.41
C ALA A 149 -17.42 -1.81 -29.11
N LYS A 150 -18.46 -1.55 -28.30
CA LYS A 150 -18.80 -2.39 -27.13
C LYS A 150 -19.24 -3.80 -27.53
N ILE A 151 -20.06 -3.95 -28.57
CA ILE A 151 -20.50 -5.26 -29.06
C ILE A 151 -19.36 -6.03 -29.71
N GLU A 152 -18.46 -5.37 -30.45
CA GLU A 152 -17.26 -6.00 -31.00
C GLU A 152 -16.34 -6.53 -29.91
N LEU A 153 -16.10 -5.71 -28.87
CA LEU A 153 -15.35 -6.13 -27.69
C LEU A 153 -16.02 -7.30 -26.95
N ALA A 154 -17.36 -7.33 -26.95
CA ALA A 154 -18.14 -8.42 -26.37
C ALA A 154 -18.02 -9.75 -27.17
N ASN A 155 -17.70 -9.66 -28.46
CA ASN A 155 -17.73 -10.75 -29.44
C ASN A 155 -16.39 -10.93 -30.16
N LEU A 156 -15.28 -10.71 -29.45
CA LEU A 156 -13.96 -10.94 -30.01
C LEU A 156 -13.80 -12.42 -30.41
N ASP A 157 -13.73 -12.67 -31.71
CA ASP A 157 -13.31 -13.96 -32.25
C ASP A 157 -11.77 -14.04 -32.19
N TYR A 158 -11.19 -15.14 -31.72
CA TYR A 158 -9.73 -15.33 -31.68
C TYR A 158 -9.38 -16.81 -31.59
N LYS A 159 -8.20 -17.19 -32.12
CA LYS A 159 -7.72 -18.57 -32.15
C LYS A 159 -6.55 -18.84 -31.20
N SER A 160 -5.96 -17.78 -30.63
CA SER A 160 -4.85 -17.87 -29.69
C SER A 160 -4.84 -16.70 -28.70
N ASN A 161 -4.17 -16.89 -27.55
CA ASN A 161 -3.99 -15.82 -26.57
C ASN A 161 -3.26 -14.60 -27.17
N SER A 162 -2.25 -14.81 -28.03
CA SER A 162 -1.57 -13.70 -28.71
C SER A 162 -2.51 -12.89 -29.60
N GLU A 163 -3.40 -13.56 -30.34
CA GLU A 163 -4.42 -12.89 -31.16
C GLU A 163 -5.43 -12.11 -30.30
N LEU A 164 -5.88 -12.71 -29.19
CA LEU A 164 -6.74 -12.06 -28.20
C LEU A 164 -6.10 -10.76 -27.69
N LEU A 165 -4.84 -10.81 -27.24
CA LEU A 165 -4.13 -9.64 -26.71
C LEU A 165 -4.01 -8.53 -27.77
N ASN A 166 -3.68 -8.88 -29.01
CA ASN A 166 -3.62 -7.91 -30.10
C ASN A 166 -4.98 -7.21 -30.34
N LYS A 167 -6.08 -7.97 -30.29
CA LYS A 167 -7.43 -7.41 -30.45
C LYS A 167 -7.83 -6.54 -29.27
N LEU A 168 -7.57 -6.98 -28.04
CA LEU A 168 -7.86 -6.20 -26.83
C LEU A 168 -7.11 -4.86 -26.80
N ASN A 169 -5.89 -4.82 -27.34
CA ASN A 169 -5.10 -3.60 -27.37
C ASN A 169 -5.81 -2.43 -28.07
N ALA A 170 -6.61 -2.71 -29.10
CA ALA A 170 -7.38 -1.71 -29.84
C ALA A 170 -8.47 -1.01 -28.99
N TYR A 171 -8.87 -1.62 -27.86
CA TYR A 171 -9.97 -1.14 -27.01
C TYR A 171 -9.47 -0.53 -25.68
N THR A 172 -8.16 -0.51 -25.42
CA THR A 172 -7.59 -0.01 -24.16
C THR A 172 -7.84 1.48 -23.92
N SER A 173 -7.98 2.27 -24.99
CA SER A 173 -8.20 3.72 -24.95
C SER A 173 -9.64 4.15 -24.65
N HIS A 174 -10.59 3.20 -24.64
CA HIS A 174 -12.00 3.45 -24.37
C HIS A 174 -12.19 3.94 -22.92
N GLU A 175 -13.02 4.97 -22.72
CA GLU A 175 -13.29 5.52 -21.38
C GLU A 175 -13.91 4.49 -20.44
N ASP A 176 -14.80 3.67 -20.97
CA ASP A 176 -15.43 2.58 -20.24
C ASP A 176 -14.50 1.40 -19.92
N GLY A 177 -13.28 1.40 -20.49
CA GLY A 177 -12.33 0.30 -20.38
C GLY A 177 -12.82 -0.99 -21.02
N LEU A 178 -12.23 -2.11 -20.56
CA LEU A 178 -12.59 -3.45 -21.00
C LEU A 178 -13.82 -4.00 -20.26
N LEU A 179 -14.49 -5.00 -20.84
CA LEU A 179 -15.60 -5.70 -20.18
C LEU A 179 -15.07 -6.73 -19.17
N GLU A 180 -15.93 -7.12 -18.23
CA GLU A 180 -15.61 -8.13 -17.21
C GLU A 180 -15.08 -9.44 -17.81
N GLN A 181 -15.71 -9.93 -18.88
CA GLN A 181 -15.26 -11.12 -19.59
C GLN A 181 -13.83 -10.96 -20.15
N ASN A 182 -13.44 -9.76 -20.58
CA ASN A 182 -12.11 -9.51 -21.12
C ASN A 182 -11.06 -9.46 -20.01
N TYR A 183 -11.41 -8.92 -18.83
CA TYR A 183 -10.56 -9.03 -17.65
C TYR A 183 -10.37 -10.48 -17.21
N ASN A 184 -11.43 -11.31 -17.28
CA ASN A 184 -11.33 -12.75 -17.00
C ASN A 184 -10.46 -13.48 -18.05
N GLN A 185 -10.53 -13.08 -19.32
CA GLN A 185 -9.63 -13.59 -20.35
C GLN A 185 -8.16 -13.21 -20.08
N LEU A 186 -7.89 -11.93 -19.73
CA LEU A 186 -6.55 -11.46 -19.36
C LEU A 186 -6.01 -12.18 -18.12
N LYS A 187 -6.87 -12.44 -17.13
CA LYS A 187 -6.53 -13.26 -15.96
C LYS A 187 -6.05 -14.64 -16.38
N ASN A 188 -6.76 -15.32 -17.27
CA ASN A 188 -6.35 -16.65 -17.74
C ASN A 188 -4.98 -16.63 -18.42
N VAL A 189 -4.70 -15.59 -19.22
CA VAL A 189 -3.36 -15.39 -19.82
C VAL A 189 -2.30 -15.20 -18.73
N ILE A 190 -2.57 -14.36 -17.73
CA ILE A 190 -1.66 -14.13 -16.60
C ILE A 190 -1.37 -15.42 -15.82
N ASP A 191 -2.39 -16.23 -15.57
CA ASP A 191 -2.28 -17.46 -14.77
C ASP A 191 -1.58 -18.60 -15.52
N GLN A 192 -1.75 -18.69 -16.85
CA GLN A 192 -1.43 -19.91 -17.61
C GLN A 192 -0.36 -19.74 -18.69
N ASP A 193 -0.11 -18.51 -19.17
CA ASP A 193 0.69 -18.26 -20.36
C ASP A 193 1.89 -17.34 -20.06
N PHE A 194 2.96 -17.96 -19.53
CA PHE A 194 4.16 -17.26 -19.06
C PHE A 194 4.81 -16.36 -20.11
N GLU A 195 4.77 -16.74 -21.39
CA GLU A 195 5.37 -15.96 -22.48
C GLU A 195 4.60 -14.67 -22.77
N LEU A 196 3.30 -14.67 -22.50
CA LEU A 196 2.41 -13.55 -22.80
C LEU A 196 2.04 -12.68 -21.58
N GLN A 197 2.51 -13.04 -20.38
CA GLN A 197 2.26 -12.30 -19.13
C GLN A 197 2.60 -10.81 -19.25
N ASN A 198 3.79 -10.47 -19.74
CA ASN A 198 4.22 -9.06 -19.91
C ASN A 198 3.25 -8.26 -20.80
N LYS A 199 2.84 -8.84 -21.92
CA LYS A 199 1.92 -8.21 -22.87
C LYS A 199 0.51 -8.06 -22.29
N ALA A 200 0.06 -9.03 -21.51
CA ALA A 200 -1.21 -8.92 -20.78
C ALA A 200 -1.17 -7.78 -19.75
N LEU A 201 -0.07 -7.65 -19.00
CA LEU A 201 0.14 -6.55 -18.04
C LEU A 201 0.19 -5.19 -18.75
N GLU A 202 0.82 -5.09 -19.92
CA GLU A 202 0.85 -3.87 -20.74
C GLU A 202 -0.56 -3.42 -21.15
N ILE A 203 -1.41 -4.34 -21.61
CA ILE A 203 -2.81 -4.05 -21.96
C ILE A 203 -3.59 -3.53 -20.73
N LEU A 204 -3.36 -4.11 -19.55
CA LEU A 204 -3.98 -3.64 -18.31
C LEU A 204 -3.49 -2.24 -17.91
N HIS A 205 -2.22 -1.93 -18.14
CA HIS A 205 -1.66 -0.59 -17.90
C HIS A 205 -2.31 0.45 -18.80
N LEU A 206 -2.50 0.11 -20.07
CA LEU A 206 -3.09 0.98 -21.07
C LEU A 206 -4.61 1.17 -20.88
N SER A 207 -5.32 0.17 -20.33
CA SER A 207 -6.76 0.26 -20.06
C SER A 207 -7.09 1.45 -19.15
N LYS A 208 -7.95 2.39 -19.57
CA LYS A 208 -8.27 3.57 -18.76
C LYS A 208 -9.01 3.25 -17.46
N SER A 209 -9.91 2.27 -17.46
CA SER A 209 -10.84 2.02 -16.34
C SER A 209 -10.32 0.95 -15.37
N LYS A 210 -9.28 1.29 -14.58
CA LYS A 210 -8.67 0.37 -13.59
C LYS A 210 -9.65 -0.04 -12.49
N SER A 211 -10.61 0.82 -12.16
CA SER A 211 -11.64 0.55 -11.13
C SER A 211 -12.58 -0.62 -11.48
N LYS A 212 -12.68 -0.98 -12.76
CA LYS A 212 -13.50 -2.10 -13.25
C LYS A 212 -12.76 -3.45 -13.32
N MET A 213 -11.47 -3.50 -13.00
CA MET A 213 -10.73 -4.77 -12.95
C MET A 213 -11.41 -5.73 -11.95
N THR A 214 -11.48 -7.02 -12.30
CA THR A 214 -12.11 -8.02 -11.44
C THR A 214 -11.23 -8.34 -10.24
N ASP A 215 -11.84 -8.72 -9.11
CA ASP A 215 -11.10 -9.03 -7.88
C ASP A 215 -10.19 -10.26 -8.07
N ASP A 216 -10.65 -11.21 -8.88
CA ASP A 216 -9.90 -12.39 -9.27
C ASP A 216 -8.67 -12.04 -10.13
N LEU A 217 -8.79 -11.08 -11.05
CA LEU A 217 -7.65 -10.59 -11.83
C LEU A 217 -6.62 -9.91 -10.92
N ILE A 218 -7.07 -9.07 -9.97
CA ILE A 218 -6.17 -8.41 -8.99
C ILE A 218 -5.45 -9.47 -8.15
N LYS A 219 -6.15 -10.53 -7.75
CA LYS A 219 -5.54 -11.65 -7.02
C LYS A 219 -4.48 -12.35 -7.87
N SER A 220 -4.75 -12.64 -9.14
CA SER A 220 -3.77 -13.21 -10.06
C SER A 220 -2.54 -12.33 -10.26
N ILE A 221 -2.72 -11.01 -10.37
CA ILE A 221 -1.59 -10.05 -10.46
C ILE A 221 -0.74 -10.06 -9.19
N ALA A 222 -1.37 -10.11 -8.00
CA ALA A 222 -0.66 -10.21 -6.73
C ALA A 222 0.12 -11.53 -6.62
N LEU A 223 -0.49 -12.65 -7.01
CA LEU A 223 0.20 -13.95 -7.03
C LEU A 223 1.37 -13.97 -8.03
N LEU A 224 1.21 -13.34 -9.19
CA LEU A 224 2.29 -13.20 -10.18
C LEU A 224 3.45 -12.37 -9.60
N TYR A 225 3.15 -11.26 -8.90
CA TYR A 225 4.16 -10.45 -8.22
C TYR A 225 4.99 -11.26 -7.22
N GLU A 226 4.33 -12.08 -6.40
CA GLU A 226 4.99 -12.92 -5.39
C GLU A 226 5.84 -14.02 -6.03
N SER A 227 5.31 -14.68 -7.07
CA SER A 227 5.88 -15.91 -7.62
C SER A 227 6.94 -15.71 -8.71
N THR A 228 6.94 -14.58 -9.41
CA THR A 228 7.89 -14.34 -10.51
C THR A 228 9.29 -14.00 -10.01
N ASN A 229 10.32 -14.32 -10.78
CA ASN A 229 11.70 -13.86 -10.57
C ASN A 229 12.07 -12.67 -11.48
N SER A 230 11.24 -12.33 -12.46
CA SER A 230 11.48 -11.21 -13.37
C SER A 230 11.22 -9.87 -12.67
N LYS A 231 12.25 -9.04 -12.56
CA LYS A 231 12.13 -7.68 -12.01
C LYS A 231 11.16 -6.80 -12.82
N GLU A 232 11.14 -6.98 -14.13
CA GLU A 232 10.25 -6.24 -15.04
C GLU A 232 8.78 -6.58 -14.78
N ILE A 233 8.46 -7.87 -14.67
CA ILE A 233 7.11 -8.34 -14.32
C ILE A 233 6.72 -7.85 -12.92
N LYS A 234 7.61 -7.99 -11.91
CA LYS A 234 7.34 -7.51 -10.55
C LYS A 234 6.99 -6.02 -10.54
N ASN A 235 7.80 -5.19 -11.19
CA ASN A 235 7.56 -3.76 -11.26
C ASN A 235 6.24 -3.44 -11.97
N SER A 236 5.93 -4.17 -13.05
CA SER A 236 4.68 -4.00 -13.80
C SER A 236 3.46 -4.38 -12.97
N CYS A 237 3.49 -5.50 -12.24
CA CYS A 237 2.42 -5.90 -11.32
C CYS A 237 2.24 -4.88 -10.19
N LEU A 238 3.33 -4.47 -9.54
CA LEU A 238 3.28 -3.51 -8.43
C LEU A 238 2.64 -2.19 -8.88
N LYS A 239 3.06 -1.68 -10.04
CA LYS A 239 2.49 -0.47 -10.62
C LYS A 239 0.99 -0.63 -10.92
N LEU A 240 0.55 -1.77 -11.49
CA LEU A 240 -0.88 -2.01 -11.71
C LEU A 240 -1.68 -2.03 -10.41
N LEU A 241 -1.17 -2.68 -9.36
CA LEU A 241 -1.84 -2.73 -8.07
C LEU A 241 -1.96 -1.33 -7.44
N GLN A 242 -0.90 -0.52 -7.57
CA GLN A 242 -0.93 0.89 -7.16
C GLN A 242 -1.95 1.69 -7.98
N ASP A 243 -1.94 1.60 -9.31
CA ASP A 243 -2.86 2.33 -10.19
C ASP A 243 -4.32 1.93 -9.94
N ALA A 244 -4.57 0.64 -9.69
CA ALA A 244 -5.89 0.14 -9.27
C ALA A 244 -6.32 0.78 -7.95
N ASN A 245 -5.46 0.78 -6.92
CA ASN A 245 -5.75 1.41 -5.63
C ASN A 245 -6.07 2.91 -5.77
N HIS A 246 -5.27 3.65 -6.55
CA HIS A 246 -5.49 5.08 -6.80
C HIS A 246 -6.79 5.37 -7.55
N SER A 247 -7.25 4.43 -8.40
CA SER A 247 -8.53 4.56 -9.10
C SER A 247 -9.77 4.32 -8.21
N GLY A 248 -9.59 4.02 -6.92
CA GLY A 248 -10.66 3.70 -5.98
C GLY A 248 -11.09 2.24 -6.00
N LYS A 249 -10.34 1.35 -6.67
CA LYS A 249 -10.60 -0.10 -6.64
C LYS A 249 -10.24 -0.66 -5.26
N SER A 250 -11.19 -1.38 -4.65
CA SER A 250 -10.88 -2.17 -3.46
C SER A 250 -9.91 -3.29 -3.80
N LEU A 251 -8.77 -3.32 -3.13
CA LEU A 251 -7.78 -4.39 -3.27
C LEU A 251 -8.10 -5.54 -2.32
N ASN A 252 -7.92 -6.77 -2.80
CA ASN A 252 -7.93 -7.93 -1.90
C ASN A 252 -6.73 -7.90 -0.94
N TYR A 253 -6.82 -8.66 0.15
CA TYR A 253 -5.84 -8.65 1.24
C TYR A 253 -4.39 -8.75 0.77
N LYS A 254 -4.07 -9.70 -0.12
CA LYS A 254 -2.71 -9.89 -0.65
C LYS A 254 -2.22 -8.69 -1.45
N ALA A 255 -3.04 -8.19 -2.37
CA ALA A 255 -2.71 -7.02 -3.17
C ALA A 255 -2.50 -5.77 -2.29
N ALA A 256 -3.36 -5.60 -1.27
CA ALA A 256 -3.24 -4.51 -0.31
C ALA A 256 -1.96 -4.61 0.52
N GLU A 257 -1.56 -5.80 0.96
CA GLU A 257 -0.32 -6.04 1.68
C GLU A 257 0.91 -5.63 0.86
N ILE A 258 0.98 -6.06 -0.40
CA ILE A 258 2.07 -5.69 -1.33
C ILE A 258 2.17 -4.16 -1.50
N VAL A 259 1.04 -3.49 -1.72
CA VAL A 259 1.01 -2.03 -1.91
C VAL A 259 1.39 -1.31 -0.61
N ASN A 260 0.88 -1.75 0.54
CA ASN A 260 1.20 -1.17 1.84
C ASN A 260 2.67 -1.35 2.21
N GLU A 261 3.25 -2.52 1.96
CA GLU A 261 4.67 -2.78 2.19
C GLU A 261 5.53 -1.82 1.35
N LYS A 262 5.16 -1.61 0.08
CA LYS A 262 5.84 -0.64 -0.78
C LYS A 262 5.72 0.79 -0.24
N ILE A 263 4.53 1.22 0.17
CA ILE A 263 4.30 2.55 0.74
C ILE A 263 5.14 2.74 2.01
N LEU A 264 5.20 1.73 2.89
CA LEU A 264 6.01 1.78 4.11
C LEU A 264 7.50 1.88 3.78
N ASN A 265 7.97 1.08 2.83
CA ASN A 265 9.37 1.13 2.38
C ASN A 265 9.72 2.46 1.73
N ASP A 266 8.86 3.01 0.87
CA ASP A 266 9.09 4.30 0.21
C ASP A 266 9.08 5.45 1.23
N LYS A 267 8.15 5.44 2.19
CA LYS A 267 8.14 6.37 3.32
C LYS A 267 9.42 6.26 4.15
N ALA A 268 9.89 5.05 4.45
CA ALA A 268 11.14 4.85 5.20
C ALA A 268 12.37 5.39 4.45
N VAL A 269 12.39 5.25 3.12
CA VAL A 269 13.45 5.81 2.26
C VAL A 269 13.38 7.34 2.24
N GLU A 270 12.19 7.91 2.04
CA GLU A 270 11.96 9.35 2.03
C GLU A 270 12.38 10.00 3.36
N ILE A 271 11.93 9.42 4.49
CA ILE A 271 12.33 9.84 5.83
C ILE A 271 13.85 9.79 5.99
N GLY A 272 14.51 8.73 5.51
CA GLY A 272 15.97 8.62 5.54
C GLY A 272 16.68 9.69 4.72
N GLN A 273 16.16 10.03 3.53
CA GLN A 273 16.70 11.11 2.70
C GLN A 273 16.48 12.49 3.34
N SER A 274 15.29 12.74 3.89
CA SER A 274 14.98 13.97 4.59
C SER A 274 15.86 14.14 5.84
N PHE A 275 16.10 13.06 6.60
CA PHE A 275 17.00 13.10 7.75
C PHE A 275 18.42 13.47 7.35
N SER A 276 18.93 12.97 6.22
CA SER A 276 20.28 13.33 5.74
C SER A 276 20.48 14.83 5.43
N LYS A 277 19.37 15.58 5.34
CA LYS A 277 19.35 17.04 5.16
C LYS A 277 19.04 17.81 6.46
N SER A 278 18.82 17.11 7.57
CA SER A 278 18.45 17.72 8.85
C SER A 278 19.66 18.34 9.56
N ASN A 279 19.39 19.33 10.43
CA ASN A 279 20.41 19.93 11.28
C ASN A 279 21.07 18.88 12.18
N LEU A 280 20.29 17.94 12.72
CA LEU A 280 20.77 16.84 13.56
C LEU A 280 21.77 15.95 12.82
N TYR A 281 21.51 15.62 11.54
CA TYR A 281 22.47 14.86 10.74
C TYR A 281 23.76 15.65 10.48
N SER A 282 23.63 16.93 10.15
CA SER A 282 24.79 17.82 9.99
C SER A 282 25.61 17.89 11.27
N GLU A 283 24.94 18.00 12.42
CA GLU A 283 25.57 18.05 13.73
C GLU A 283 26.33 16.75 14.05
N LEU A 284 25.68 15.58 13.89
CA LEU A 284 26.31 14.28 14.07
C LEU A 284 27.55 14.09 13.19
N ARG A 285 27.52 14.58 11.94
CA ARG A 285 28.62 14.44 10.98
C ARG A 285 29.76 15.42 11.22
N THR A 286 29.44 16.68 11.54
CA THR A 286 30.44 17.77 11.61
C THR A 286 30.96 17.99 13.03
N GLN A 287 30.07 18.07 14.01
CA GLN A 287 30.45 18.35 15.41
C GLN A 287 30.91 17.07 16.11
N PHE A 288 30.20 15.95 15.91
CA PHE A 288 30.51 14.68 16.58
C PHE A 288 31.34 13.72 15.71
N GLN A 289 31.64 14.11 14.47
CA GLN A 289 32.52 13.39 13.54
C GLN A 289 32.08 11.94 13.22
N LEU A 290 30.78 11.63 13.30
CA LEU A 290 30.27 10.33 12.89
C LEU A 290 30.26 10.22 11.36
N ASN A 291 30.69 9.07 10.84
CA ASN A 291 30.55 8.76 9.43
C ASN A 291 29.14 8.23 9.10
N ASP A 292 28.81 8.21 7.80
CA ASP A 292 27.47 7.82 7.33
C ASP A 292 27.09 6.38 7.72
N LYS A 293 28.07 5.48 7.90
CA LYS A 293 27.84 4.11 8.35
C LYS A 293 27.45 4.10 9.83
N GLN A 294 28.19 4.80 10.69
CA GLN A 294 27.90 4.92 12.12
C GLN A 294 26.53 5.57 12.36
N ILE A 295 26.23 6.64 11.62
CA ILE A 295 24.92 7.28 11.67
C ILE A 295 23.85 6.26 11.29
N LYS A 296 23.96 5.56 10.15
CA LYS A 296 23.00 4.53 9.77
C LYS A 296 22.80 3.44 10.84
N GLU A 297 23.86 2.99 11.50
CA GLU A 297 23.76 2.02 12.61
C GLU A 297 23.01 2.57 13.81
N LEU A 298 23.22 3.85 14.17
CA LEU A 298 22.42 4.52 15.20
C LEU A 298 20.93 4.54 14.82
N LEU A 299 20.64 4.90 13.57
CA LEU A 299 19.26 5.08 13.11
C LEU A 299 18.47 3.78 12.95
N LYS A 300 19.14 2.62 12.87
CA LYS A 300 18.46 1.32 12.71
C LYS A 300 17.37 1.08 13.75
N VAL A 301 17.56 1.55 14.98
CA VAL A 301 16.59 1.37 16.07
C VAL A 301 15.39 2.32 15.95
N PHE A 302 15.57 3.49 15.35
CA PHE A 302 14.50 4.47 15.14
C PHE A 302 13.58 4.13 13.97
N LYS A 303 14.09 3.41 12.95
CA LYS A 303 13.39 3.09 11.69
C LYS A 303 12.05 2.37 11.83
N ILE A 304 11.75 1.73 12.95
CA ILE A 304 10.60 0.83 13.08
C ILE A 304 9.45 1.47 13.90
N LYS A 305 9.69 2.56 14.64
CA LYS A 305 8.70 3.06 15.63
C LYS A 305 8.56 4.58 15.76
N PHE A 306 9.47 5.39 15.22
CA PHE A 306 9.43 6.85 15.39
C PHE A 306 9.74 7.55 14.07
N ASN A 307 9.09 8.69 13.82
CA ASN A 307 9.53 9.58 12.76
C ASN A 307 10.80 10.28 13.23
N ILE A 308 11.95 9.87 12.70
CA ILE A 308 13.25 10.44 13.07
C ILE A 308 13.34 11.96 12.82
N LEU A 309 12.48 12.49 11.95
CA LEU A 309 12.38 13.93 11.70
C LEU A 309 11.82 14.71 12.89
N ASP A 310 11.22 14.03 13.87
CA ASP A 310 10.67 14.66 15.08
C ASP A 310 11.74 14.85 16.18
N ILE A 311 12.95 14.31 15.99
CA ILE A 311 14.07 14.47 16.92
C ILE A 311 14.75 15.81 16.64
N GLN A 312 14.66 16.73 17.59
CA GLN A 312 15.09 18.12 17.43
C GLN A 312 16.60 18.30 17.67
N ASP A 313 17.17 17.52 18.59
CA ASP A 313 18.57 17.64 19.00
C ASP A 313 19.18 16.29 19.43
N ILE A 314 20.49 16.31 19.71
CA ILE A 314 21.24 15.10 20.08
C ILE A 314 20.89 14.63 21.50
N GLU A 315 20.52 15.53 22.40
CA GLU A 315 20.16 15.14 23.76
C GLU A 315 18.91 14.27 23.75
N GLN A 316 17.89 14.69 22.98
CA GLN A 316 16.69 13.92 22.71
C GLN A 316 17.02 12.59 22.00
N LEU A 317 17.94 12.60 21.02
CA LEU A 317 18.39 11.37 20.36
C LEU A 317 18.98 10.36 21.36
N VAL A 318 19.83 10.81 22.28
CA VAL A 318 20.45 9.98 23.31
C VAL A 318 19.41 9.44 24.29
N GLN A 319 18.52 10.30 24.79
CA GLN A 319 17.43 9.89 25.70
C GLN A 319 16.53 8.82 25.07
N LEU A 320 16.04 9.08 23.85
CA LEU A 320 15.17 8.13 23.15
C LEU A 320 15.90 6.80 22.87
N SER A 321 17.19 6.85 22.51
CA SER A 321 18.00 5.64 22.29
C SER A 321 17.99 4.70 23.50
N ILE A 322 18.11 5.27 24.71
CA ILE A 322 18.18 4.51 25.96
C ILE A 322 16.80 3.99 26.37
N ILE A 323 15.76 4.82 26.25
CA ILE A 323 14.38 4.46 26.60
C ILE A 323 13.91 3.27 25.76
N TYR A 324 14.22 3.26 24.46
CA TYR A 324 13.72 2.22 23.56
C TYR A 324 14.56 0.94 23.56
N ASN A 325 15.84 1.03 23.89
CA ASN A 325 16.70 -0.14 23.92
C ASN A 325 17.70 -0.08 25.08
N PRO A 326 17.44 -0.80 26.19
CA PRO A 326 18.38 -0.88 27.31
C PRO A 326 19.75 -1.46 26.96
N PHE A 327 19.87 -2.20 25.83
CA PHE A 327 21.11 -2.78 25.32
C PHE A 327 21.83 -1.86 24.32
N TYR A 328 21.39 -0.62 24.16
CA TYR A 328 21.99 0.30 23.18
C TYR A 328 23.45 0.65 23.49
N TYR A 329 23.90 0.45 24.73
CA TYR A 329 25.29 0.56 25.17
C TYR A 329 26.24 -0.45 24.48
N ASP A 330 25.72 -1.53 23.88
CA ASP A 330 26.51 -2.44 23.05
C ASP A 330 26.81 -1.88 21.65
N ASN A 331 26.08 -0.85 21.21
CA ASN A 331 26.28 -0.24 19.90
C ASN A 331 27.52 0.66 19.92
N GLN A 332 28.58 0.26 19.21
CA GLN A 332 29.82 1.01 19.12
C GLN A 332 29.66 2.43 18.55
N SER A 333 28.65 2.67 17.70
CA SER A 333 28.37 4.01 17.17
C SER A 333 27.76 4.92 18.24
N PHE A 334 26.99 4.33 19.18
CA PHE A 334 26.44 5.06 20.32
C PHE A 334 27.52 5.35 21.35
N VAL A 335 28.36 4.37 21.68
CA VAL A 335 29.52 4.58 22.55
C VAL A 335 30.39 5.73 22.01
N PHE A 336 30.70 5.69 20.72
CA PHE A 336 31.46 6.75 20.05
C PHE A 336 30.76 8.12 20.12
N LEU A 337 29.43 8.17 19.90
CA LEU A 337 28.67 9.42 20.03
C LEU A 337 28.79 10.02 21.43
N ILE A 338 28.65 9.19 22.47
CA ILE A 338 28.77 9.64 23.87
C ILE A 338 30.19 10.12 24.18
N GLU A 339 31.21 9.40 23.73
CA GLU A 339 32.62 9.81 23.89
C GLU A 339 32.88 11.16 23.22
N GLN A 340 32.42 11.35 21.98
CA GLN A 340 32.56 12.62 21.25
C GLN A 340 31.76 13.74 21.90
N ALA A 341 30.58 13.46 22.46
CA ALA A 341 29.78 14.45 23.19
C ALA A 341 30.52 15.02 24.41
N LEU A 342 31.26 14.15 25.11
CA LEU A 342 32.07 14.54 26.26
C LEU A 342 33.34 15.28 25.82
N LEU A 343 34.03 14.80 24.77
CA LEU A 343 35.23 15.44 24.24
C LEU A 343 34.98 16.84 23.65
N THR A 344 33.81 17.04 23.02
CA THR A 344 33.40 18.32 22.42
C THR A 344 32.65 19.24 23.37
N ASN A 345 32.40 18.80 24.61
CA ASN A 345 31.77 19.58 25.67
C ASN A 345 30.32 20.02 25.37
N LYS A 346 29.58 19.24 24.57
CA LYS A 346 28.27 19.65 24.03
C LYS A 346 27.06 19.16 24.81
N ILE A 347 27.17 18.01 25.50
CA ILE A 347 26.04 17.37 26.20
C ILE A 347 26.56 16.73 27.49
N LYS A 348 26.73 17.51 28.55
CA LYS A 348 27.48 17.08 29.73
C LYS A 348 26.76 16.03 30.57
N GLU A 349 25.57 16.35 31.07
CA GLU A 349 24.93 15.56 32.13
C GLU A 349 24.47 14.18 31.66
N ILE A 350 23.73 14.13 30.54
CA ILE A 350 23.22 12.87 29.98
C ILE A 350 24.35 12.01 29.42
N ALA A 351 25.32 12.61 28.70
CA ALA A 351 26.42 11.83 28.16
C ALA A 351 27.31 11.28 29.28
N LEU A 352 27.55 12.04 30.36
CA LEU A 352 28.36 11.57 31.49
C LEU A 352 27.67 10.41 32.22
N THR A 353 26.35 10.50 32.41
CA THR A 353 25.55 9.41 32.98
C THR A 353 25.63 8.15 32.11
N CYS A 354 25.49 8.29 30.79
CA CYS A 354 25.66 7.19 29.84
C CYS A 354 27.08 6.61 29.92
N TYR A 355 28.08 7.48 30.02
CA TYR A 355 29.48 7.09 29.99
C TYR A 355 29.92 6.35 31.24
N CYS A 356 29.42 6.72 32.43
CA CYS A 356 29.63 5.95 33.65
C CYS A 356 29.17 4.49 33.47
N ARG A 357 28.03 4.28 32.78
CA ARG A 357 27.55 2.93 32.46
C ARG A 357 28.43 2.22 31.41
N ILE A 358 28.84 2.91 30.35
CA ILE A 358 29.80 2.41 29.34
C ILE A 358 31.09 1.94 30.01
N ILE A 359 31.59 2.70 31.00
CA ILE A 359 32.77 2.37 31.79
C ILE A 359 32.53 1.12 32.65
N LYS A 360 31.41 1.06 33.38
CA LYS A 360 31.05 -0.10 34.22
C LYS A 360 30.98 -1.40 33.41
N GLU A 361 30.47 -1.30 32.18
CA GLU A 361 30.32 -2.42 31.25
C GLU A 361 31.55 -2.67 30.36
N LYS A 362 32.64 -1.88 30.54
CA LYS A 362 33.91 -1.99 29.81
C LYS A 362 33.76 -1.88 28.29
N LYS A 363 32.92 -0.96 27.81
CA LYS A 363 32.57 -0.80 26.39
C LYS A 363 33.39 0.29 25.67
N SER A 364 34.01 1.20 26.41
CA SER A 364 34.86 2.27 25.85
C SER A 364 36.27 1.79 25.54
N LYS A 365 36.89 2.38 24.51
CA LYS A 365 38.29 2.13 24.11
C LYS A 365 39.24 3.30 24.42
N ILE A 366 38.69 4.48 24.75
CA ILE A 366 39.45 5.72 24.93
C ILE A 366 39.19 6.34 26.32
N VAL A 367 39.03 5.46 27.33
CA VAL A 367 38.67 5.83 28.70
C VAL A 367 39.54 6.94 29.28
N GLU A 368 40.86 6.78 29.19
CA GLU A 368 41.84 7.74 29.69
C GLU A 368 41.64 9.14 29.06
N GLN A 369 41.54 9.21 27.74
CA GLN A 369 41.40 10.48 27.01
C GLN A 369 40.11 11.23 27.38
N VAL A 370 38.99 10.50 27.49
CA VAL A 370 37.69 11.12 27.82
C VAL A 370 37.67 11.59 29.28
N LEU A 371 38.18 10.77 30.21
CA LEU A 371 38.24 11.16 31.62
C LEU A 371 39.18 12.35 31.85
N ASP A 372 40.33 12.39 31.19
CA ASP A 372 41.24 13.54 31.26
C ASP A 372 40.56 14.82 30.80
N LYS A 373 39.79 14.74 29.70
CA LYS A 373 39.05 15.91 29.22
C LYS A 373 37.97 16.35 30.20
N LEU A 374 37.28 15.40 30.84
CA LEU A 374 36.29 15.72 31.86
C LEU A 374 36.90 16.36 33.10
N VAL A 375 38.09 15.92 33.50
CA VAL A 375 38.85 16.55 34.59
C VAL A 375 39.24 17.98 34.24
N GLU A 376 39.69 18.25 33.01
CA GLU A 376 39.93 19.63 32.54
C GLU A 376 38.66 20.48 32.64
N ILE A 377 37.53 19.98 32.11
CA ILE A 377 36.25 20.70 32.10
C ILE A 377 35.79 21.00 33.53
N TYR A 378 35.92 20.04 34.44
CA TYR A 378 35.58 20.21 35.85
C TYR A 378 36.43 21.31 36.50
N ASN A 379 37.76 21.26 36.30
CA ASN A 379 38.68 22.23 36.89
C ASN A 379 38.50 23.66 36.31
N GLU A 380 38.10 23.78 35.04
CA GLU A 380 37.94 25.08 34.36
C GLU A 380 36.60 25.76 34.65
N ASN A 381 35.52 24.99 34.87
CA ASN A 381 34.16 25.53 34.94
C ASN A 381 33.49 25.43 36.32
N ASP A 382 34.17 24.89 37.34
CA ASP A 382 33.65 24.69 38.71
C ASP A 382 32.27 23.99 38.73
N GLU A 383 32.09 22.99 37.87
CA GLU A 383 30.83 22.25 37.74
C GLU A 383 30.69 21.17 38.82
N SER A 384 30.43 21.61 40.05
CA SER A 384 30.20 20.76 41.22
C SER A 384 29.12 19.69 41.02
N SER A 385 28.14 19.92 40.14
CA SER A 385 27.07 18.96 39.82
C SER A 385 27.56 17.69 39.12
N LEU A 386 28.67 17.74 38.39
CA LEU A 386 29.21 16.59 37.64
C LEU A 386 30.16 15.73 38.48
N LEU A 387 30.67 16.28 39.59
CA LEU A 387 31.69 15.67 40.42
C LEU A 387 31.33 14.25 40.91
N PRO A 388 30.10 13.95 41.38
CA PRO A 388 29.77 12.59 41.84
C PRO A 388 29.94 11.53 40.74
N ILE A 389 29.45 11.81 39.53
CA ILE A 389 29.49 10.86 38.41
C ILE A 389 30.90 10.76 37.84
N LEU A 390 31.67 11.86 37.82
CA LEU A 390 33.07 11.86 37.41
C LEU A 390 33.93 10.98 38.34
N ILE A 391 33.82 11.17 39.66
CA ILE A 391 34.55 10.39 40.66
C ILE A 391 34.18 8.90 40.57
N GLU A 392 32.89 8.59 40.41
CA GLU A 392 32.43 7.22 40.20
C GLU A 392 33.05 6.62 38.92
N SER A 393 33.05 7.37 37.82
CA SER A 393 33.61 6.94 36.53
C SER A 393 35.12 6.67 36.61
N ILE A 394 35.88 7.54 37.30
CA ILE A 394 37.32 7.34 37.56
C ILE A 394 37.51 6.03 38.36
N PHE A 395 36.77 5.83 39.44
CA PHE A 395 36.88 4.62 40.27
C PHE A 395 36.63 3.33 39.48
N TYR A 396 35.56 3.26 38.69
CA TYR A 396 35.27 2.05 37.90
C TYR A 396 36.30 1.81 36.79
N SER A 397 36.85 2.88 36.21
CA SER A 397 37.87 2.79 35.15
C SER A 397 39.18 2.19 35.66
N LEU A 398 39.60 2.55 36.88
CA LEU A 398 40.79 2.00 37.52
C LEU A 398 40.74 0.47 37.66
N LYS A 399 39.57 -0.18 37.57
CA LYS A 399 39.47 -1.65 37.64
C LYS A 399 40.07 -2.35 36.42
N TYR A 400 40.28 -1.64 35.31
CA TYR A 400 40.72 -2.25 34.05
C TYR A 400 41.58 -1.34 33.15
N CYS A 401 41.79 -0.07 33.50
CA CYS A 401 42.58 0.89 32.72
C CYS A 401 43.51 1.69 33.64
N GLN A 402 44.70 2.04 33.14
CA GLN A 402 45.57 3.04 33.78
C GLN A 402 45.04 4.43 33.42
N LEU A 403 44.97 5.32 34.41
CA LEU A 403 44.52 6.69 34.23
C LEU A 403 45.68 7.66 34.42
N SER A 404 45.53 8.87 33.88
CA SER A 404 46.53 9.91 34.03
C SER A 404 46.66 10.40 35.48
N GLU A 405 47.76 11.09 35.76
CA GLU A 405 48.00 11.73 37.05
C GLU A 405 46.91 12.76 37.39
N ARG A 406 46.30 13.42 36.39
CA ARG A 406 45.22 14.39 36.59
C ARG A 406 43.97 13.75 37.21
N CYS A 407 43.59 12.57 36.71
CA CYS A 407 42.48 11.80 37.27
C CYS A 407 42.77 11.36 38.72
N ILE A 408 44.01 11.01 39.02
CA ILE A 408 44.43 10.63 40.38
C ILE A 408 44.35 11.83 41.33
N THR A 409 44.85 13.00 40.92
CA THR A 409 44.77 14.24 41.71
C THR A 409 43.35 14.64 42.05
N VAL A 410 42.38 14.39 41.16
CA VAL A 410 40.97 14.63 41.46
C VAL A 410 40.47 13.74 42.62
N LEU A 411 40.90 12.47 42.70
CA LEU A 411 40.57 11.62 43.85
C LEU A 411 41.26 12.10 45.13
N GLU A 412 42.53 12.53 45.04
CA GLU A 412 43.29 13.06 46.18
C GLU A 412 42.62 14.28 46.79
N ASN A 413 42.23 15.25 45.94
CA ASN A 413 41.58 16.49 46.37
C ASN A 413 40.20 16.25 46.98
N ASN A 414 39.53 15.17 46.58
CA ASN A 414 38.17 14.83 47.02
C ASN A 414 38.14 13.66 48.03
N ARG A 415 39.28 13.34 48.65
CA ARG A 415 39.36 12.31 49.70
C ARG A 415 38.50 12.66 50.91
N ASP A 416 38.54 13.90 51.36
CA ASP A 416 37.83 14.35 52.57
C ASP A 416 36.56 15.15 52.25
N HIS A 417 36.00 14.94 51.06
CA HIS A 417 34.79 15.65 50.60
C HIS A 417 33.59 15.40 51.54
N ASP A 418 32.71 16.39 51.71
CA ASP A 418 31.56 16.30 52.62
C ASP A 418 30.57 15.20 52.22
N ASP A 419 30.28 15.09 50.92
CA ASP A 419 29.49 14.00 50.34
C ASP A 419 30.15 12.63 50.55
N GLY A 420 29.41 11.72 51.21
CA GLY A 420 29.89 10.40 51.57
C GLY A 420 30.16 9.46 50.39
N LEU A 421 29.46 9.60 49.26
CA LEU A 421 29.70 8.81 48.05
C LEU A 421 30.98 9.26 47.36
N ILE A 422 31.18 10.58 47.21
CA ILE A 422 32.43 11.14 46.65
C ILE A 422 33.62 10.67 47.49
N ARG A 423 33.56 10.89 48.80
CA ARG A 423 34.60 10.44 49.74
C ARG A 423 34.87 8.94 49.65
N SER A 424 33.82 8.11 49.59
CA SER A 424 33.96 6.65 49.51
C SER A 424 34.66 6.20 48.22
N PHE A 425 34.25 6.73 47.07
CA PHE A 425 34.83 6.38 45.78
C PHE A 425 36.26 6.91 45.63
N SER A 426 36.54 8.14 46.08
CA SER A 426 37.88 8.72 46.14
C SER A 426 38.82 7.83 46.95
N PHE A 427 38.45 7.51 48.19
CA PHE A 427 39.26 6.66 49.07
C PHE A 427 39.49 5.27 48.48
N LYS A 428 38.43 4.60 47.98
CA LYS A 428 38.54 3.27 47.37
C LYS A 428 39.41 3.28 46.12
N GLY A 429 39.32 4.32 45.29
CA GLY A 429 40.15 4.49 44.11
C GLY A 429 41.63 4.64 44.47
N LEU A 430 41.95 5.53 45.41
CA LEU A 430 43.32 5.75 45.89
C LEU A 430 43.89 4.50 46.56
N ARG A 431 43.09 3.78 47.35
CA ARG A 431 43.49 2.51 47.95
C ARG A 431 43.81 1.44 46.89
N MET A 432 42.99 1.34 45.85
CA MET A 432 43.24 0.39 44.75
C MET A 432 44.52 0.73 43.97
N ILE A 433 44.85 2.01 43.80
CA ILE A 433 46.12 2.46 43.21
C ILE A 433 47.30 2.04 44.11
N LEU A 434 47.17 2.21 45.43
CA LEU A 434 48.23 1.88 46.38
C LEU A 434 48.52 0.37 46.46
N ASP A 435 47.46 -0.44 46.48
CA ASP A 435 47.53 -1.90 46.64
C ASP A 435 47.93 -2.63 45.35
N ASN A 436 47.82 -1.99 44.17
CA ASN A 436 48.03 -2.64 42.88
C ASN A 436 49.31 -2.13 42.19
N SER A 437 50.28 -3.03 42.01
CA SER A 437 51.59 -2.74 41.40
C SER A 437 51.52 -2.24 39.96
N ARG A 438 50.37 -2.35 39.29
CA ARG A 438 50.15 -1.81 37.95
C ARG A 438 50.04 -0.29 37.92
N PHE A 439 49.85 0.40 39.03
CA PHE A 439 49.69 1.85 39.05
C PHE A 439 50.92 2.55 39.63
N LYS A 440 51.20 3.77 39.15
CA LYS A 440 52.12 4.69 39.83
C LYS A 440 51.47 5.09 41.14
N LYS A 441 52.09 4.71 42.27
CA LYS A 441 51.56 5.02 43.61
C LYS A 441 51.48 6.52 43.83
N SER A 442 50.36 6.97 44.41
CA SER A 442 50.22 8.34 44.90
C SER A 442 51.08 8.53 46.14
N LYS A 443 52.08 9.42 46.05
CA LYS A 443 52.91 9.78 47.22
C LYS A 443 52.10 10.56 48.25
N LEU A 444 51.23 11.48 47.81
CA LEU A 444 50.38 12.28 48.68
C LEU A 444 49.43 11.42 49.52
N PHE A 445 48.81 10.40 48.91
CA PHE A 445 47.93 9.49 49.63
C PHE A 445 48.71 8.56 50.56
N GLN A 446 49.90 8.10 50.16
CA GLN A 446 50.76 7.29 51.00
C GLN A 446 51.23 8.06 52.24
N ASP A 447 51.75 9.28 52.06
CA ASP A 447 52.16 10.16 53.17
C ASP A 447 50.99 10.44 54.13
N TRP A 448 49.77 10.57 53.60
CA TRP A 448 48.57 10.72 54.42
C TRP A 448 48.21 9.44 55.20
N CYS A 449 48.30 8.26 54.57
CA CYS A 449 48.08 6.98 55.27
C CYS A 449 49.08 6.81 56.41
N ASP A 450 50.36 7.12 56.16
CA ASP A 450 51.42 7.04 57.16
C ASP A 450 51.17 8.03 58.31
N SER A 451 50.77 9.28 58.01
CA SER A 451 50.39 10.27 59.02
C SER A 451 49.23 9.84 59.90
N ILE A 452 48.24 9.14 59.35
CA ILE A 452 47.11 8.61 60.13
C ILE A 452 47.55 7.45 61.00
N LEU A 453 48.32 6.51 60.46
CA LEU A 453 48.85 5.38 61.22
C LEU A 453 49.74 5.86 62.37
N ASP A 454 50.55 6.88 62.15
CA ASP A 454 51.37 7.53 63.17
C ASP A 454 50.49 8.22 64.22
N SER A 455 49.44 8.92 63.80
CA SER A 455 48.50 9.59 64.72
C SER A 455 47.74 8.59 65.58
N ILE A 456 47.30 7.46 65.02
CA ILE A 456 46.60 6.39 65.74
C ILE A 456 47.56 5.64 66.68
N SER A 457 48.78 5.36 66.22
CA SER A 457 49.82 4.72 67.04
C SER A 457 50.22 5.61 68.23
N ASN A 458 50.35 6.92 68.02
CA ASN A 458 50.63 7.90 69.08
C ASN A 458 49.44 8.13 70.02
N ALA A 459 48.20 7.87 69.57
CA ALA A 459 47.00 7.89 70.40
C ALA A 459 46.81 6.63 71.26
N GLY A 460 47.77 5.68 71.25
CA GLY A 460 47.77 4.49 72.08
C GLY A 460 46.88 3.36 71.57
N VAL A 461 46.43 3.42 70.32
CA VAL A 461 45.66 2.34 69.68
C VAL A 461 46.62 1.44 68.92
N GLN A 462 46.86 0.23 69.43
CA GLN A 462 47.64 -0.78 68.71
C GLN A 462 46.84 -1.26 67.49
N ILE A 463 47.26 -0.87 66.29
CA ILE A 463 46.82 -1.50 65.05
C ILE A 463 47.84 -2.61 64.74
N GLU A 464 47.40 -3.87 64.82
CA GLU A 464 48.21 -5.00 64.37
C GLU A 464 48.55 -4.83 62.88
N LYS A 465 49.85 -4.76 62.58
CA LYS A 465 50.33 -4.86 61.20
C LYS A 465 49.99 -6.25 60.68
N SER A 466 49.05 -6.33 59.74
CA SER A 466 48.95 -7.51 58.88
C SER A 466 50.17 -7.51 57.96
N GLU A 467 51.13 -8.38 58.26
CA GLU A 467 52.25 -8.67 57.36
C GLU A 467 51.71 -9.26 56.04
N THR A 468 52.38 -8.86 54.97
CA THR A 468 52.12 -9.07 53.53
C THR A 468 51.82 -10.49 53.09
#